data_AF-A0A2V8WXG3-F1
#
_entry.id   AF-A0A2V8WXG3-F1
#
_cell.length_a   1.000
_cell.length_b   1.000
_cell.length_c   1.000
_cell.angle_alpha   90.00
_cell.angle_beta   90.00
_cell.angle_gamma   90.00
#
_symmetry.space_group_name_H-M   'P 1'
#
loop_
_entity.id
_entity.type
_entity.pdbx_description
1 polymer ?
#
loop_
_entity_poly.entity_id
_entity_poly.type
_entity_poly.pdbx_seq_one_letter_code
_entity_poly.pdbx_strand_id
1 'polypeptide(L)'
;DGYTPTVDANSQVADMIGAVDSGMVWSVLDQQGTQNMLRSALGDAAGLADYDTVKKRILGSRYTMNFSSGVNFDLDVITSDSMTATTLSSLLKAGMLYRKMTATPIEKTALENVTVDSDSSKLQMHFKTDDKKFQSLLHSQLFAAVSR
;
A
#
# COMPACT_ATOMS: atom_id res chain seq x y z
N ASP A 1 -2.40 35.61 10.39
CA ASP A 1 -2.56 34.69 11.55
C ASP A 1 -2.36 33.25 11.07
N GLY A 2 -1.09 32.89 10.88
CA GLY A 2 -0.70 31.58 10.38
C GLY A 2 -0.81 30.53 11.47
N TYR A 3 -1.98 29.89 11.57
CA TYR A 3 -2.08 28.57 12.17
C TYR A 3 -1.59 27.56 11.13
N THR A 4 -0.34 27.12 11.26
CA THR A 4 0.12 25.92 10.59
C THR A 4 -0.63 24.76 11.24
N PRO A 5 -1.44 23.97 10.52
CA PRO A 5 -2.10 22.81 11.10
C PRO A 5 -1.02 21.90 11.67
N THR A 6 -0.98 21.74 12.98
CA THR A 6 -0.10 20.76 13.62
C THR A 6 -0.63 19.37 13.30
N VAL A 7 0.23 18.35 13.40
CA VAL A 7 -0.19 16.94 13.22
C VAL A 7 -1.35 16.59 14.16
N ASP A 8 -1.41 17.22 15.34
CA ASP A 8 -2.49 17.11 16.32
C ASP A 8 -3.86 17.62 15.82
N ALA A 9 -3.88 18.50 14.79
CA ALA A 9 -5.12 18.99 14.19
C ALA A 9 -5.83 17.90 13.35
N ASN A 10 -5.14 16.80 13.02
CA ASN A 10 -5.69 15.65 12.32
C ASN A 10 -5.58 14.39 13.19
N SER A 11 -6.55 14.20 14.08
CA SER A 11 -6.59 13.08 15.02
C SER A 11 -6.45 11.72 14.34
N GLN A 12 -6.99 11.58 13.12
CA GLN A 12 -6.89 10.34 12.36
C GLN A 12 -5.46 10.03 11.93
N VAL A 13 -4.67 11.05 11.58
CA VAL A 13 -3.25 10.88 11.26
C VAL A 13 -2.45 10.57 12.52
N ALA A 14 -2.74 11.23 13.65
CA ALA A 14 -2.11 10.92 14.93
C ALA A 14 -2.35 9.46 15.37
N ASP A 15 -3.59 8.96 15.24
CA ASP A 15 -3.94 7.56 15.52
C ASP A 15 -3.19 6.58 14.59
N MET A 16 -3.02 6.94 13.31
CA MET A 16 -2.25 6.12 12.38
C MET A 16 -0.77 6.06 12.75
N ILE A 17 -0.17 7.16 13.22
CA ILE A 17 1.23 7.21 13.66
C ILE A 17 1.44 6.28 14.86
N GLY A 18 0.60 6.36 15.88
CA GLY A 18 0.72 5.52 17.08
C GLY A 18 0.60 4.01 16.81
N ALA A 19 0.09 3.62 15.64
CA ALA A 19 0.00 2.21 15.25
C ALA A 19 1.22 1.67 14.50
N VAL A 20 2.12 2.54 14.02
CA VAL A 20 3.26 2.15 13.19
C VAL A 20 4.61 2.63 13.72
N ASP A 21 4.61 3.51 14.73
CA ASP A 21 5.81 4.16 15.27
C ASP A 21 6.89 3.21 15.82
N SER A 22 6.50 1.99 16.21
CA SER A 22 7.40 0.91 16.64
C SER A 22 8.06 0.13 15.48
N GLY A 23 7.64 0.36 14.23
CA GLY A 23 8.24 -0.25 13.04
C GLY A 23 9.62 0.33 12.71
N MET A 24 10.52 -0.49 12.13
CA MET A 24 11.87 -0.03 11.76
C MET A 24 11.85 1.08 10.71
N VAL A 25 10.98 0.94 9.72
CA VAL A 25 10.65 1.97 8.73
C VAL A 25 9.14 2.05 8.68
N TRP A 26 8.59 3.26 8.72
CA TRP A 26 7.16 3.48 8.65
C TRP A 26 6.84 4.80 7.96
N SER A 27 5.62 4.91 7.47
CA SER A 27 5.07 6.18 7.02
C SER A 27 3.56 6.17 7.18
N VAL A 28 3.01 7.37 7.33
CA VAL A 28 1.58 7.64 7.25
C VAL A 28 1.35 8.57 6.09
N LEU A 29 0.33 8.29 5.30
CA LEU A 29 -0.17 9.16 4.24
C LEU A 29 -1.57 9.63 4.63
N ASP A 30 -1.81 10.91 4.41
CA ASP A 30 -3.16 11.45 4.48
C ASP A 30 -4.02 10.93 3.32
N GLN A 31 -5.30 11.32 3.31
CA GLN A 31 -6.23 10.93 2.27
C GLN A 31 -5.71 11.17 0.85
N GLN A 32 -5.11 12.33 0.58
CA GLN A 32 -4.65 12.68 -0.77
C GLN A 32 -3.43 11.86 -1.17
N GLY A 33 -2.46 11.69 -0.27
CA GLY A 33 -1.29 10.86 -0.48
C GLY A 33 -1.68 9.41 -0.76
N THR A 34 -2.62 8.85 0.01
CA THR A 34 -3.13 7.48 -0.22
C THR A 34 -3.85 7.33 -1.55
N GLN A 35 -4.66 8.32 -1.95
CA GLN A 35 -5.31 8.30 -3.27
C GLN A 35 -4.29 8.31 -4.41
N ASN A 36 -3.26 9.13 -4.31
CA ASN A 36 -2.19 9.18 -5.31
C ASN A 36 -1.39 7.87 -5.36
N MET A 37 -1.07 7.30 -4.20
CA MET A 37 -0.40 6.01 -4.09
C MET A 37 -1.21 4.90 -4.77
N LEU A 38 -2.49 4.76 -4.45
CA LEU A 38 -3.34 3.71 -5.02
C LEU A 38 -3.57 3.90 -6.52
N ARG A 39 -3.76 5.14 -6.99
CA ARG A 39 -3.84 5.43 -8.42
C ARG A 39 -2.57 4.99 -9.15
N SER A 40 -1.40 5.26 -8.56
CA SER A 40 -0.10 4.86 -9.13
C SER A 40 0.07 3.33 -9.14
N ALA A 41 -0.35 2.66 -8.06
CA ALA A 41 -0.28 1.20 -7.94
C ALA A 41 -1.22 0.48 -8.93
N LEU A 42 -2.41 1.02 -9.16
CA LEU A 42 -3.37 0.46 -10.12
C LEU A 42 -3.01 0.79 -11.57
N GLY A 43 -2.23 1.85 -11.82
CA GLY A 43 -1.85 2.27 -13.17
C GLY A 43 -3.07 2.50 -14.06
N ASP A 44 -3.03 1.98 -15.29
CA ASP A 44 -4.14 2.09 -16.26
C ASP A 44 -5.42 1.38 -15.78
N ALA A 45 -5.32 0.42 -14.85
CA ALA A 45 -6.49 -0.27 -14.28
C ALA A 45 -7.34 0.66 -13.40
N ALA A 46 -6.78 1.78 -12.92
CA ALA A 46 -7.54 2.79 -12.19
C ALA A 46 -8.63 3.45 -13.05
N GLY A 47 -8.47 3.47 -14.39
CA GLY A 47 -9.46 4.00 -15.33
C GLY A 47 -10.53 2.99 -15.77
N LEU A 48 -10.30 1.69 -15.54
CA LEU A 48 -11.21 0.60 -15.93
C LEU A 48 -12.19 0.21 -14.81
N ALA A 49 -11.81 0.48 -13.56
CA ALA A 49 -12.63 0.23 -12.38
C ALA A 49 -13.20 1.53 -11.84
N ASP A 50 -14.32 1.46 -11.10
CA ASP A 50 -14.96 2.57 -10.38
C ASP A 50 -14.09 3.16 -9.24
N TYR A 51 -12.76 3.27 -9.42
CA TYR A 51 -11.83 3.83 -8.46
C TYR A 51 -12.25 5.26 -8.06
N ASP A 52 -12.81 6.04 -8.98
CA ASP A 52 -13.33 7.38 -8.69
C ASP A 52 -14.50 7.39 -7.69
N THR A 53 -15.27 6.32 -7.62
CA THR A 53 -16.35 6.13 -6.65
C THR A 53 -15.78 5.78 -5.27
N VAL A 54 -14.78 4.90 -5.25
CA VAL A 54 -14.19 4.35 -4.03
C VAL A 54 -13.20 5.32 -3.37
N LYS A 55 -12.46 6.11 -4.15
CA LYS A 55 -11.42 7.03 -3.64
C LYS A 55 -11.95 8.05 -2.63
N LYS A 56 -13.21 8.49 -2.79
CA LYS A 56 -13.86 9.47 -1.90
C LYS A 56 -14.08 8.93 -0.48
N ARG A 57 -14.06 7.62 -0.33
CA ARG A 57 -14.27 6.89 0.93
C ARG A 57 -12.94 6.44 1.56
N ILE A 58 -11.81 6.81 0.98
CA ILE A 58 -10.47 6.59 1.54
C ILE A 58 -10.20 7.70 2.55
N LEU A 59 -9.68 7.34 3.71
CA LEU A 59 -9.36 8.26 4.78
C LEU A 59 -7.85 8.46 4.96
N GLY A 60 -7.04 7.48 4.58
CA GLY A 60 -5.58 7.53 4.68
C GLY A 60 -4.96 6.14 4.60
N SER A 61 -3.65 6.06 4.78
CA SER A 61 -2.94 4.79 4.82
C SER A 61 -1.71 4.87 5.69
N ARG A 62 -1.29 3.72 6.20
CA ARG A 62 -0.06 3.59 6.98
C ARG A 62 0.65 2.32 6.56
N TYR A 63 1.96 2.35 6.59
CA TYR A 63 2.75 1.14 6.36
C TYR A 63 3.89 1.01 7.35
N THR A 64 4.31 -0.23 7.56
CA THR A 64 5.55 -0.58 8.24
C THR A 64 6.38 -1.50 7.35
N MET A 65 7.70 -1.39 7.48
CA MET A 65 8.64 -2.33 6.92
C MET A 65 9.63 -2.75 8.00
N ASN A 66 9.89 -4.05 8.09
CA ASN A 66 10.88 -4.62 8.99
C ASN A 66 11.81 -5.58 8.21
N PHE A 67 13.05 -5.68 8.71
CA PHE A 67 14.14 -6.41 8.07
C PHE A 67 14.59 -7.64 8.87
N SER A 68 13.79 -8.07 9.85
CA SER A 68 14.11 -9.24 10.67
C SER A 68 13.76 -10.50 9.89
N SER A 69 14.78 -11.30 9.54
CA SER A 69 14.63 -12.56 8.79
C SER A 69 14.01 -12.38 7.40
N GLY A 70 14.57 -11.47 6.61
CA GLY A 70 14.00 -11.03 5.33
C GLY A 70 13.29 -9.68 5.44
N VAL A 71 12.46 -9.37 4.45
CA VAL A 71 11.65 -8.16 4.42
C VAL A 71 10.20 -8.52 4.64
N ASN A 72 9.58 -7.86 5.62
CA ASN A 72 8.13 -7.84 5.76
C ASN A 72 7.66 -6.40 5.57
N PHE A 73 6.64 -6.21 4.75
CA PHE A 73 5.99 -4.94 4.51
C PHE A 73 4.49 -5.10 4.71
N ASP A 74 3.93 -4.28 5.59
CA ASP A 74 2.51 -4.26 5.92
C ASP A 74 1.94 -2.90 5.56
N LEU A 75 0.87 -2.87 4.77
CA LEU A 75 0.13 -1.66 4.39
C LEU A 75 -1.33 -1.81 4.79
N ASP A 76 -1.82 -0.88 5.59
CA ASP A 76 -3.24 -0.68 5.85
C ASP A 76 -3.71 0.57 5.08
N VAL A 77 -4.78 0.43 4.31
CA VAL A 77 -5.55 1.57 3.77
C VAL A 77 -6.85 1.66 4.55
N ILE A 78 -7.06 2.80 5.21
CA ILE A 78 -8.24 3.05 6.04
C ILE A 78 -9.33 3.66 5.15
N THR A 79 -10.52 3.08 5.22
CA THR A 79 -11.72 3.54 4.51
C THR A 79 -12.80 3.97 5.51
N SER A 80 -13.84 4.64 5.02
CA SER A 80 -14.99 5.03 5.85
C SER A 80 -15.92 3.87 6.20
N ASP A 81 -15.85 2.77 5.45
CA ASP A 81 -16.75 1.61 5.59
C ASP A 81 -16.13 0.34 5.00
N SER A 82 -16.66 -0.81 5.40
CA SER A 82 -16.14 -2.13 5.03
C SER A 82 -16.43 -2.53 3.59
N MET A 83 -17.52 -2.04 3.00
CA MET A 83 -17.84 -2.28 1.60
C MET A 83 -16.77 -1.66 0.69
N THR A 84 -16.33 -0.44 1.02
CA THR A 84 -15.23 0.25 0.34
C THR A 84 -13.93 -0.55 0.46
N ALA A 85 -13.58 -1.01 1.67
CA ALA A 85 -12.38 -1.83 1.89
C ALA A 85 -12.40 -3.14 1.08
N THR A 86 -13.53 -3.84 1.07
CA THR A 86 -13.73 -5.07 0.29
C THR A 86 -13.62 -4.82 -1.21
N THR A 87 -14.18 -3.71 -1.67
CA THR A 87 -14.10 -3.29 -3.08
C THR A 87 -12.64 -3.00 -3.47
N LEU A 88 -11.92 -2.21 -2.67
CA LEU A 88 -10.49 -1.93 -2.92
C LEU A 88 -9.65 -3.21 -2.91
N SER A 89 -9.90 -4.14 -1.99
CA SER A 89 -9.23 -5.45 -1.95
C SER A 89 -9.41 -6.22 -3.25
N SER A 90 -10.63 -6.26 -3.76
CA SER A 90 -10.96 -6.93 -5.02
C SER A 90 -10.28 -6.26 -6.22
N LEU A 91 -10.28 -4.94 -6.27
CA LEU A 91 -9.59 -4.17 -7.32
C LEU A 91 -8.08 -4.38 -7.30
N LEU A 92 -7.46 -4.36 -6.12
CA LEU A 92 -6.03 -4.58 -5.98
C LEU A 92 -5.64 -6.01 -6.38
N LYS A 93 -6.42 -7.01 -5.98
CA LYS A 93 -6.24 -8.41 -6.43
C LYS A 93 -6.32 -8.54 -7.95
N ALA A 94 -7.30 -7.90 -8.58
CA ALA A 94 -7.43 -7.89 -10.04
C ALA A 94 -6.24 -7.19 -10.71
N GLY A 95 -5.80 -6.05 -10.18
CA GLY A 95 -4.60 -5.33 -10.65
C GLY A 95 -3.33 -6.16 -10.54
N MET A 96 -3.15 -6.88 -9.43
CA MET A 96 -2.04 -7.81 -9.24
C MET A 96 -2.07 -8.98 -10.23
N LEU A 97 -3.24 -9.57 -10.49
CA LEU A 97 -3.39 -10.62 -11.50
C LEU A 97 -3.00 -10.10 -12.89
N TYR A 98 -3.49 -8.92 -13.27
CA TYR A 98 -3.13 -8.28 -14.53
C TYR A 98 -1.63 -8.02 -14.62
N ARG A 99 -1.02 -7.44 -13.56
CA ARG A 99 0.43 -7.20 -13.50
C ARG A 99 1.21 -8.50 -13.61
N LYS A 100 0.74 -9.58 -12.98
CA LYS A 100 1.38 -10.90 -13.03
C LYS A 100 1.43 -11.44 -14.47
N MET A 101 0.45 -11.14 -15.33
CA MET A 101 0.46 -11.62 -16.73
C MET A 101 1.58 -10.99 -17.56
N THR A 102 1.95 -9.74 -17.28
CA THR A 102 2.95 -8.98 -18.03
C THR A 102 4.31 -8.86 -17.32
N ALA A 103 4.37 -9.28 -16.05
CA ALA A 103 5.57 -9.23 -15.21
C ALA A 103 6.69 -10.19 -15.65
N THR A 104 7.93 -9.76 -15.41
CA THR A 104 9.13 -10.60 -15.48
C THR A 104 9.07 -11.75 -14.45
N PRO A 105 9.88 -12.83 -14.61
CA PRO A 105 9.87 -13.94 -13.65
C PRO A 105 10.12 -13.51 -12.19
N ILE A 106 11.05 -12.58 -11.96
CA ILE A 106 11.38 -12.11 -10.61
C ILE A 106 10.26 -11.26 -10.00
N GLU A 107 9.61 -10.41 -10.80
CA GLU A 107 8.43 -9.66 -10.37
C GLU A 107 7.24 -10.58 -10.05
N LYS A 108 7.04 -11.65 -10.84
CA LYS A 108 6.00 -12.65 -10.56
C LYS A 108 6.21 -13.29 -9.18
N THR A 109 7.43 -13.67 -8.85
CA THR A 109 7.77 -14.21 -7.51
C THR A 109 7.53 -13.19 -6.41
N ALA A 110 7.83 -11.91 -6.63
CA ALA A 110 7.50 -10.86 -5.67
C ALA A 110 5.98 -10.73 -5.46
N LEU A 111 5.20 -10.72 -6.54
CA LEU A 111 3.74 -10.65 -6.48
C LEU A 111 3.10 -11.87 -5.80
N GLU A 112 3.72 -13.05 -5.90
CA GLU A 112 3.28 -14.26 -5.19
C GLU A 112 3.48 -14.19 -3.67
N ASN A 113 4.41 -13.35 -3.24
CA ASN A 113 4.69 -13.10 -1.83
C ASN A 113 3.80 -11.99 -1.24
N VAL A 114 2.85 -11.46 -2.02
CA VAL A 114 1.88 -10.46 -1.57
C VAL A 114 0.55 -11.13 -1.28
N THR A 115 -0.01 -10.89 -0.10
CA THR A 115 -1.41 -11.17 0.22
C THR A 115 -2.18 -9.86 0.34
N VAL A 116 -3.45 -9.90 -0.05
CA VAL A 116 -4.37 -8.77 0.05
C VAL A 116 -5.65 -9.26 0.69
N ASP A 117 -6.14 -8.53 1.69
CA ASP A 117 -7.39 -8.83 2.39
C ASP A 117 -8.14 -7.54 2.76
N SER A 118 -9.32 -7.68 3.35
CA SER A 118 -10.04 -6.59 3.99
C SER A 118 -10.53 -7.02 5.35
N ASP A 119 -10.28 -6.20 6.36
CA ASP A 119 -10.74 -6.40 7.73
C ASP A 119 -11.46 -5.13 8.20
N SER A 120 -12.76 -5.25 8.48
CA SER A 120 -13.61 -4.11 8.83
C SER A 120 -13.46 -2.99 7.79
N SER A 121 -13.11 -1.77 8.20
CA SER A 121 -12.86 -0.62 7.35
C SER A 121 -11.40 -0.48 6.88
N LYS A 122 -10.64 -1.57 6.83
CA LYS A 122 -9.25 -1.58 6.34
C LYS A 122 -9.12 -2.52 5.15
N LEU A 123 -8.51 -2.02 4.08
CA LEU A 123 -7.81 -2.88 3.12
C LEU A 123 -6.43 -3.17 3.71
N GLN A 124 -6.02 -4.44 3.71
CA GLN A 124 -4.73 -4.87 4.23
C GLN A 124 -3.92 -5.55 3.14
N MET A 125 -2.66 -5.16 3.00
CA MET A 125 -1.70 -5.80 2.11
C MET A 125 -0.48 -6.20 2.92
N HIS A 126 -0.06 -7.45 2.77
CA HIS A 126 1.13 -7.97 3.40
C HIS A 126 2.07 -8.52 2.32
N PHE A 127 3.33 -8.11 2.36
CA PHE A 127 4.40 -8.68 1.55
C PHE A 127 5.47 -9.26 2.44
N LYS A 128 5.92 -10.48 2.14
CA LYS A 128 7.02 -11.12 2.86
C LYS A 128 7.97 -11.86 1.96
N THR A 129 9.26 -11.60 2.10
CA THR A 129 10.30 -12.32 1.35
C THR A 129 11.51 -12.58 2.23
N ASP A 130 12.26 -13.65 1.94
CA ASP A 130 13.55 -13.90 2.58
C ASP A 130 14.67 -12.99 2.01
N ASP A 131 15.79 -12.92 2.73
CA ASP A 131 16.91 -12.05 2.37
C ASP A 131 17.47 -12.33 0.97
N LYS A 132 17.57 -13.61 0.57
CA LYS A 132 18.16 -13.99 -0.72
C LYS A 132 17.28 -13.53 -1.89
N LYS A 133 15.97 -13.73 -1.77
CA LYS A 133 14.98 -13.26 -2.74
C LYS A 133 14.91 -11.73 -2.76
N PHE A 134 15.01 -11.06 -1.60
CA PHE A 134 15.03 -9.60 -1.53
C PHE A 134 16.26 -9.02 -2.24
N GLN A 135 17.46 -9.57 -2.02
CA GLN A 135 18.66 -9.15 -2.74
C GLN A 135 18.51 -9.33 -4.26
N SER A 136 17.91 -10.43 -4.70
CA SER A 136 17.61 -10.66 -6.12
C SER A 136 16.62 -9.62 -6.68
N LEU A 137 15.66 -9.15 -5.87
CA LEU A 137 14.74 -8.08 -6.23
C LEU A 137 15.45 -6.72 -6.35
N LEU A 138 16.34 -6.38 -5.42
CA LEU A 138 17.12 -5.12 -5.45
C LEU A 138 17.95 -4.97 -6.73
N HIS A 139 18.47 -6.09 -7.26
CA HIS A 139 19.24 -6.11 -8.51
C HIS A 139 18.37 -6.22 -9.77
N SER A 140 17.05 -6.33 -9.61
CA SER A 140 16.13 -6.37 -10.75
C SER A 140 15.81 -4.98 -11.29
N GLN A 141 15.27 -4.93 -12.51
CA GLN A 141 14.81 -3.66 -13.10
C GLN A 141 13.70 -2.97 -12.30
N LEU A 142 12.98 -3.71 -11.43
CA LEU A 142 11.93 -3.17 -10.57
C LEU A 142 12.47 -2.07 -9.63
N PHE A 143 13.64 -2.30 -9.02
CA PHE A 143 14.28 -1.31 -8.15
C PHE A 143 15.15 -0.31 -8.91
N ALA A 144 15.67 -0.70 -10.07
CA ALA A 144 16.37 0.24 -10.97
C ALA A 144 15.45 1.38 -11.45
N ALA A 145 14.13 1.14 -11.53
CA ALA A 145 13.14 2.16 -11.87
C ALA A 145 12.84 3.15 -10.73
N VAL A 146 13.17 2.81 -9.48
CA VAL A 146 12.90 3.64 -8.28
C VAL A 146 14.13 4.46 -7.84
N SER A 147 15.32 4.08 -8.31
CA SER A 147 16.60 4.69 -7.94
C SER A 147 17.17 5.68 -8.97
N ARG A 148 16.39 6.02 -10.00
CA ARG A 148 16.73 7.05 -11.00
C ARG A 148 15.89 8.30 -10.84
#